data_AF-A0A2N5XBE0-F1
#
_entry.id   AF-A0A2N5XBE0-F1
#
_cell.length_a   1.000
_cell.length_b   1.000
_cell.length_c   1.000
_cell.angle_alpha   90.00
_cell.angle_beta   90.00
_cell.angle_gamma   90.00
#
_symmetry.space_group_name_H-M   'P 1'
#
loop_
_entity.id
_entity.type
_entity.pdbx_description
1 polymer ?
#
loop_
_entity_poly.entity_id
_entity_poly.type
_entity_poly.pdbx_seq_one_letter_code
_entity_poly.pdbx_strand_id
1 'polypeptide(L)'
;QVADAARHGGSGSGGGRTCAYYRLPDVRLRGLLHLLRDDARLQTYVERELGPLLAHDAENGTDLVRLLAVYLEHGRNKSAAADAAHLSRPSFYDRLRRVERVLGVDLDQVESCLSLHVALLALNAVRR
;
A
#
# COMPACT_ATOMS: atom_id res chain seq x y z
N GLN A 1 -2.79 8.48 -29.89
CA GLN A 1 -1.80 9.44 -30.44
C GLN A 1 -0.92 9.86 -29.30
N VAL A 2 0.36 9.50 -29.36
CA VAL A 2 1.35 9.70 -28.29
C VAL A 2 1.93 11.10 -28.45
N ALA A 3 1.76 11.95 -27.44
CA ALA A 3 2.34 13.28 -27.42
C ALA A 3 3.79 13.19 -26.92
N ASP A 4 4.71 13.38 -27.86
CA ASP A 4 6.14 13.52 -27.62
C ASP A 4 6.41 14.96 -27.18
N ALA A 5 6.91 15.15 -25.96
CA ALA A 5 7.27 16.47 -25.44
C ALA A 5 8.80 16.58 -25.38
N ALA A 6 9.40 16.80 -26.56
CA ALA A 6 10.79 17.20 -26.66
C ALA A 6 10.96 18.68 -26.24
N ARG A 7 11.99 18.97 -25.45
CA ARG A 7 12.60 20.30 -25.43
C ARG A 7 14.07 20.18 -25.82
N HIS A 8 14.42 20.85 -26.91
CA HIS A 8 15.78 21.19 -27.24
C HIS A 8 16.20 22.40 -26.40
N GLY A 9 17.37 22.32 -25.77
CA GLY A 9 17.99 23.43 -25.09
C GLY A 9 19.39 23.09 -24.57
N GLY A 10 20.40 23.39 -25.39
CA GLY A 10 21.70 23.91 -24.92
C GLY A 10 22.77 22.92 -24.46
N SER A 11 23.85 22.85 -25.25
CA SER A 11 25.16 22.28 -24.90
C SER A 11 25.67 22.73 -23.53
N GLY A 12 26.11 21.78 -22.70
CA GLY A 12 26.84 22.06 -21.47
C GLY A 12 27.41 20.78 -20.85
N SER A 13 28.73 20.63 -20.93
CA SER A 13 29.53 19.57 -20.32
C SER A 13 29.34 19.49 -18.79
N GLY A 14 29.16 18.28 -18.25
CA GLY A 14 29.37 18.02 -16.81
C GLY A 14 28.38 17.06 -16.16
N GLY A 15 28.87 15.87 -15.80
CA GLY A 15 28.29 15.03 -14.75
C GLY A 15 26.96 14.34 -15.10
N GLY A 16 27.03 13.14 -15.68
CA GLY A 16 25.87 12.29 -15.91
C GLY A 16 25.17 11.89 -14.62
N ARG A 17 24.30 12.76 -14.11
CA ARG A 17 23.19 12.37 -13.23
C ARG A 17 22.31 11.44 -14.05
N THR A 18 22.27 10.17 -13.70
CA THR A 18 21.27 9.21 -14.17
C THR A 18 19.88 9.71 -13.77
N CYS A 19 19.29 10.52 -14.64
CA CYS A 19 17.90 10.92 -14.53
C CYS A 19 17.06 9.69 -14.87
N ALA A 20 16.66 8.94 -13.85
CA ALA A 20 15.75 7.82 -13.97
C ALA A 20 14.38 8.36 -14.40
N TYR A 21 14.13 8.36 -15.71
CA TYR A 21 12.80 8.59 -16.24
C TYR A 21 12.00 7.29 -16.04
N TYR A 22 10.94 7.35 -15.25
CA TYR A 22 9.98 6.26 -15.13
C TYR A 22 8.98 6.40 -16.27
N ARG A 23 8.86 5.41 -17.16
CA ARG A 23 7.74 5.39 -18.10
C ARG A 23 6.50 4.93 -17.34
N LEU A 24 5.32 5.44 -17.71
CA LEU A 24 4.02 5.04 -17.14
C LEU A 24 3.82 3.50 -17.01
N PRO A 25 4.29 2.64 -17.93
CA PRO A 25 4.21 1.17 -17.77
C PRO A 25 5.04 0.63 -16.59
N ASP A 26 6.09 1.33 -16.17
CA ASP A 26 7.03 0.87 -15.14
C ASP A 26 6.48 1.07 -13.72
N VAL A 27 5.48 1.94 -13.57
CA VAL A 27 4.96 2.36 -12.27
C VAL A 27 3.81 1.46 -11.80
N ARG A 28 3.29 0.59 -12.68
CA ARG A 28 2.26 -0.44 -12.41
C ARG A 28 1.11 0.13 -11.55
N LEU A 29 0.54 -0.67 -10.65
CA LEU A 29 -0.54 -0.27 -9.76
C LEU A 29 -0.18 0.95 -8.90
N ARG A 30 1.04 1.02 -8.36
CA ARG A 30 1.46 2.15 -7.51
C ARG A 30 1.42 3.48 -8.26
N GLY A 31 1.79 3.48 -9.53
CA GLY A 31 1.72 4.67 -10.39
C GLY A 31 0.30 5.08 -10.72
N LEU A 32 -0.55 4.10 -11.03
CA LEU A 32 -1.98 4.35 -11.23
C LEU A 32 -2.58 5.03 -9.99
N LEU A 33 -2.31 4.49 -8.79
CA LEU A 33 -2.82 5.06 -7.54
C LEU A 33 -2.23 6.44 -7.25
N HIS A 34 -0.96 6.68 -7.61
CA HIS A 34 -0.35 8.00 -7.47
C HIS A 34 -0.99 9.06 -8.39
N LEU A 35 -1.38 8.69 -9.62
CA LEU A 35 -2.12 9.58 -10.52
C LEU A 35 -3.52 9.92 -10.01
N LEU A 36 -4.10 9.05 -9.18
CA LEU A 36 -5.43 9.18 -8.58
C LEU A 36 -5.38 9.76 -7.16
N ARG A 37 -4.22 10.16 -6.64
CA ARG A 37 -4.05 10.52 -5.22
C ARG A 37 -4.92 11.69 -4.75
N ASP A 38 -5.26 12.60 -5.66
CA ASP A 38 -6.11 13.77 -5.38
C ASP A 38 -7.60 13.50 -5.71
N ASP A 39 -7.94 12.30 -6.20
CA ASP A 39 -9.33 11.91 -6.49
C ASP A 39 -10.05 11.51 -5.19
N ALA A 40 -11.13 12.23 -4.85
CA ALA A 40 -11.93 11.97 -3.65
C ALA A 40 -12.48 10.54 -3.55
N ARG A 41 -12.68 9.85 -4.69
CA ARG A 41 -13.13 8.46 -4.70
C ARG A 41 -12.06 7.52 -4.20
N LEU A 42 -10.78 7.82 -4.42
CA LEU A 42 -9.69 7.03 -3.88
C LEU A 42 -9.60 7.18 -2.36
N GLN A 43 -9.77 8.41 -1.86
CA GLN A 43 -9.85 8.66 -0.43
C GLN A 43 -11.03 7.92 0.22
N THR A 44 -12.22 8.02 -0.38
CA THR A 44 -13.43 7.30 0.08
C THR A 44 -13.21 5.79 0.10
N TYR A 45 -12.50 5.25 -0.89
CA TYR A 45 -12.15 3.84 -0.93
C TYR A 45 -11.24 3.44 0.23
N VAL A 46 -10.17 4.21 0.48
CA VAL A 46 -9.26 3.96 1.63
C VAL A 46 -10.01 4.02 2.95
N GLU A 47 -10.88 5.01 3.14
CA GLU A 47 -11.69 5.16 4.35
C GLU A 47 -12.64 3.97 4.54
N ARG A 48 -13.30 3.50 3.48
CA ARG A 48 -14.18 2.34 3.54
C ARG A 48 -13.44 1.06 3.92
N GLU A 49 -12.29 0.81 3.31
CA GLU A 49 -11.56 -0.46 3.47
C GLU A 49 -10.68 -0.50 4.73
N LEU A 50 -10.07 0.63 5.12
CA LEU A 50 -9.08 0.69 6.21
C LEU A 50 -9.50 1.60 7.37
N GLY A 51 -10.56 2.40 7.22
CA GLY A 51 -11.03 3.34 8.24
C GLY A 51 -11.23 2.70 9.61
N PRO A 52 -11.95 1.57 9.74
CA PRO A 52 -12.13 0.90 11.03
C PRO A 52 -10.81 0.49 11.68
N LEU A 53 -9.84 0.03 10.90
CA LEU A 53 -8.54 -0.41 11.40
C LEU A 53 -7.63 0.77 11.79
N LEU A 54 -7.67 1.85 11.01
CA LEU A 54 -6.97 3.10 11.31
C LEU A 54 -7.51 3.75 12.60
N ALA A 55 -8.83 3.79 12.77
CA ALA A 55 -9.45 4.28 14.00
C ALA A 55 -9.07 3.41 15.20
N HIS A 56 -9.10 2.08 15.04
CA HIS A 56 -8.70 1.15 16.08
C HIS A 56 -7.24 1.38 16.53
N ASP A 57 -6.31 1.52 15.58
CA ASP A 57 -4.90 1.81 15.91
C ASP A 57 -4.74 3.14 16.64
N ALA A 58 -5.46 4.19 16.23
CA ALA A 58 -5.41 5.50 16.88
C ALA A 58 -5.98 5.48 18.31
N GLU A 59 -7.07 4.74 18.54
CA GLU A 59 -7.73 4.64 19.85
C GLU A 59 -6.98 3.75 20.84
N ASN A 60 -6.37 2.66 20.36
CA ASN A 60 -5.80 1.62 21.21
C ASN A 60 -4.27 1.64 21.25
N GLY A 61 -3.62 2.52 20.48
CA GLY A 61 -2.17 2.57 20.35
C GLY A 61 -1.58 1.30 19.73
N THR A 62 -2.36 0.61 18.89
CA THR A 62 -1.92 -0.60 18.20
C THR A 62 -1.28 -0.28 16.85
N ASP A 63 -0.82 -1.32 16.17
CA ASP A 63 -0.11 -1.20 14.90
C ASP A 63 -0.57 -2.29 13.92
N LEU A 64 -1.88 -2.49 13.87
CA LEU A 64 -2.53 -3.54 13.10
C LEU A 64 -2.53 -3.22 11.61
N VAL A 65 -2.59 -1.96 11.21
CA VAL A 65 -2.44 -1.55 9.80
C VAL A 65 -1.07 -1.98 9.25
N ARG A 66 0.02 -1.76 10.01
CA ARG A 66 1.35 -2.25 9.62
C ARG A 66 1.40 -3.77 9.59
N LEU A 67 0.81 -4.44 10.58
CA LEU A 67 0.78 -5.90 10.62
C LEU A 67 0.05 -6.50 9.40
N LEU A 68 -1.06 -5.90 8.99
CA LEU A 68 -1.78 -6.27 7.76
C LEU A 68 -0.91 -6.04 6.52
N ALA A 69 -0.19 -4.91 6.44
CA ALA A 69 0.75 -4.66 5.35
C ALA A 69 1.84 -5.75 5.26
N VAL A 70 2.49 -6.07 6.38
CA VAL A 70 3.51 -7.14 6.43
C VAL A 70 2.93 -8.47 5.99
N TYR A 71 1.73 -8.82 6.45
CA TYR A 71 1.03 -10.05 6.07
C TYR A 71 0.83 -10.15 4.55
N LEU A 72 0.31 -9.08 3.94
CA LEU A 72 -0.01 -9.05 2.52
C LEU A 72 1.24 -8.95 1.63
N GLU A 73 2.30 -8.28 2.09
CA GLU A 73 3.61 -8.22 1.40
C GLU A 73 4.33 -9.56 1.36
N HIS A 74 4.12 -10.41 2.37
CA HIS A 74 4.65 -11.78 2.43
C HIS A 74 3.70 -12.81 1.79
N GLY A 75 2.88 -12.38 0.82
CA GLY A 75 2.03 -13.26 0.03
C GLY A 75 0.98 -14.01 0.84
N ARG A 76 0.52 -13.45 1.97
CA ARG A 76 -0.42 -14.06 2.91
C ARG A 76 0.12 -15.31 3.63
N ASN A 77 1.44 -15.49 3.65
CA ASN A 77 2.08 -16.53 4.45
C ASN A 77 2.20 -16.09 5.91
N LYS A 78 1.30 -16.61 6.76
CA LYS A 78 1.21 -16.24 8.19
C LYS A 78 2.53 -16.51 8.94
N SER A 79 3.27 -17.56 8.60
CA SER A 79 4.57 -17.86 9.23
C SER A 79 5.66 -16.88 8.81
N ALA A 80 5.83 -16.65 7.51
CA ALA A 80 6.84 -15.73 7.00
C ALA A 80 6.59 -14.29 7.47
N ALA A 81 5.32 -13.89 7.52
CA ALA A 81 4.93 -12.56 8.02
C ALA A 81 5.17 -12.41 9.53
N ALA A 82 4.97 -13.47 10.33
CA ALA A 82 5.29 -13.44 11.76
C ALA A 82 6.79 -13.24 11.99
N ASP A 83 7.62 -13.97 11.25
CA ASP A 83 9.07 -13.86 11.31
C ASP A 83 9.53 -12.44 10.90
N ALA A 84 8.98 -11.90 9.81
CA ALA A 84 9.26 -10.53 9.34
C ALA A 84 8.77 -9.43 10.29
N ALA A 85 7.69 -9.69 11.03
CA ALA A 85 7.17 -8.77 12.05
C ALA A 85 7.90 -8.89 13.40
N HIS A 86 8.87 -9.81 13.52
CA HIS A 86 9.54 -10.16 14.78
C HIS A 86 8.56 -10.53 15.91
N LEU A 87 7.49 -11.24 15.55
CA LEU A 87 6.48 -11.72 16.49
C LEU A 87 6.48 -13.24 16.55
N SER A 88 6.19 -13.78 17.74
CA SER A 88 5.88 -15.21 17.84
C SER A 88 4.64 -15.52 16.99
N ARG A 89 4.60 -16.71 16.37
CA ARG A 89 3.46 -17.13 15.55
C ARG A 89 2.11 -17.00 16.28
N PRO A 90 1.96 -17.43 17.56
CA PRO A 90 0.70 -17.24 18.27
C PRO A 90 0.29 -15.77 18.37
N SER A 91 1.23 -14.89 18.73
CA SER A 91 0.96 -13.45 18.84
C SER A 91 0.58 -12.83 17.49
N PHE A 92 1.26 -13.22 16.41
CA PHE A 92 0.92 -12.76 15.07
C PHE A 92 -0.50 -13.21 14.67
N TYR A 93 -0.85 -14.46 14.95
CA TYR A 93 -2.16 -15.01 14.58
C TYR A 93 -3.29 -14.37 15.39
N ASP A 94 -3.07 -14.09 16.67
CA ASP A 94 -4.02 -13.33 17.50
C ASP A 94 -4.27 -11.93 16.95
N ARG A 95 -3.21 -11.24 16.52
CA ARG A 95 -3.33 -9.91 15.91
C ARG A 95 -4.00 -9.97 14.55
N LEU A 96 -3.75 -10.99 13.74
CA LEU A 96 -4.43 -11.16 12.45
C LEU A 96 -5.93 -11.41 12.63
N ARG A 97 -6.31 -12.24 13.62
CA ARG A 97 -7.72 -12.40 14.03
C ARG A 97 -8.34 -11.11 14.57
N ARG A 98 -7.53 -10.22 15.18
CA ARG A 98 -7.98 -8.89 15.57
C ARG A 98 -8.30 -8.04 14.34
N VAL A 99 -7.43 -8.05 13.33
CA VAL A 99 -7.64 -7.35 12.06
C VAL A 99 -8.95 -7.79 11.40
N GLU A 100 -9.18 -9.10 11.26
CA GLU A 100 -10.42 -9.67 10.70
C GLU A 100 -11.66 -9.17 11.43
N ARG A 101 -11.63 -9.18 12.77
CA ARG A 101 -12.76 -8.72 13.60
C ARG A 101 -13.01 -7.22 13.48
N VAL A 102 -11.96 -6.40 13.43
CA VAL A 102 -12.09 -4.94 13.33
C VAL A 102 -12.61 -4.54 11.94
N LEU A 103 -12.15 -5.21 10.89
CA LEU A 103 -12.56 -4.93 9.52
C LEU A 103 -13.88 -5.63 9.14
N GLY A 104 -14.29 -6.67 9.86
CA GLY A 104 -15.45 -7.49 9.50
C GLY A 104 -15.23 -8.30 8.21
N VAL A 105 -13.99 -8.73 7.96
CA VAL A 105 -13.57 -9.43 6.73
C VAL A 105 -12.93 -10.78 7.04
N ASP A 106 -12.94 -11.66 6.05
CA ASP A 106 -12.21 -12.94 6.05
C ASP A 106 -10.92 -12.78 5.24
N LEU A 107 -9.76 -12.90 5.88
CA LEU A 107 -8.45 -12.76 5.23
C LEU A 107 -8.03 -14.01 4.44
N ASP A 108 -8.79 -15.11 4.52
CA ASP A 108 -8.59 -16.24 3.61
C ASP A 108 -9.26 -15.97 2.24
N GLN A 109 -10.21 -15.01 2.15
CA GLN A 109 -10.80 -14.57 0.87
C GLN A 109 -9.82 -13.76 0.02
N VAL A 110 -9.63 -14.19 -1.22
CA VAL A 110 -8.72 -13.54 -2.18
C VAL A 110 -9.16 -12.11 -2.48
N GLU A 111 -10.45 -11.89 -2.72
CA GLU A 111 -10.97 -10.57 -3.08
C GLU A 111 -10.82 -9.56 -1.94
N SER A 112 -11.11 -9.97 -0.70
CA SER A 112 -10.92 -9.13 0.50
C SER A 112 -9.46 -8.73 0.66
N CYS A 113 -8.53 -9.69 0.58
CA CYS A 113 -7.11 -9.41 0.68
C CYS A 113 -6.59 -8.51 -0.45
N LEU A 114 -7.07 -8.70 -1.68
CA LEU A 114 -6.68 -7.86 -2.80
C LEU A 114 -7.16 -6.43 -2.58
N SER A 115 -8.41 -6.24 -2.17
CA SER A 115 -8.97 -4.93 -1.86
C SER A 115 -8.14 -4.23 -0.77
N LEU A 116 -7.86 -4.92 0.34
CA LEU A 116 -7.05 -4.37 1.42
C LEU A 116 -5.62 -4.02 0.97
N HIS A 117 -5.00 -4.84 0.11
CA HIS A 117 -3.67 -4.53 -0.42
C HIS A 117 -3.71 -3.25 -1.27
N VAL A 118 -4.71 -3.09 -2.14
CA VAL A 118 -4.89 -1.87 -2.94
C VAL A 118 -5.13 -0.68 -2.03
N ALA A 119 -5.96 -0.81 -1.00
CA ALA A 119 -6.24 0.25 -0.04
C ALA A 119 -4.97 0.69 0.71
N LEU A 120 -4.08 -0.24 1.10
CA LEU A 120 -2.80 0.11 1.72
C LEU A 120 -1.87 0.85 0.77
N LEU A 121 -1.81 0.44 -0.50
CA LEU A 121 -1.03 1.15 -1.51
C LEU A 121 -1.59 2.56 -1.77
N ALA A 122 -2.92 2.70 -1.79
CA ALA A 122 -3.61 3.97 -1.96
C ALA A 122 -3.37 4.90 -0.76
N LEU A 123 -3.49 4.40 0.47
CA LEU A 123 -3.20 5.14 1.69
C LEU A 123 -1.77 5.72 1.67
N ASN A 124 -0.79 4.93 1.20
CA ASN A 124 0.58 5.40 1.05
C ASN A 124 0.76 6.45 -0.06
N ALA A 125 -0.05 6.39 -1.12
CA ALA A 125 -0.04 7.35 -2.20
C ALA A 125 -0.65 8.70 -1.80
N VAL A 126 -1.69 8.69 -0.95
CA VAL A 126 -2.36 9.91 -0.45
C VAL A 126 -1.54 10.60 0.65
N ARG A 127 -0.80 9.84 1.47
CA ARG A 127 0.02 10.39 2.56
C ARG A 127 1.34 11.04 2.11
N ARG A 128 1.72 10.92 0.84
CA ARG A 128 2.97 11.43 0.27
C ARG A 128 2.72 12.60 -0.67
#